data_AF-A0A433CJG9-F1
#
_entry.id   AF-A0A433CJG9-F1
#
_cell.length_a   1.000
_cell.length_b   1.000
_cell.length_c   1.000
_cell.angle_alpha   90.00
_cell.angle_beta   90.00
_cell.angle_gamma   90.00
#
_symmetry.space_group_name_H-M   'P 1'
#
loop_
_entity.id
_entity.type
_entity.pdbx_description
1 polymer ?
#
loop_
_entity_poly.entity_id
_entity_poly.type
_entity_poly.pdbx_seq_one_letter_code
_entity_poly.pdbx_strand_id
1 'polypeptide(L)'
;IMTSERIFWSCVENDIPPSVDASESAAKALQLLYPQHIPLQSVDFSMLEGVDQLFTDLLYEEKQLTDHQTKYDYLKHRIQALMKDAEKAIFTQGTVTWKKSKDSVVLDQKALLQAQPELLQQYSQSRQGSRRFNVYSATT
;
A
#
# COMPACT_ATOMS: atom_id res chain seq x y z
N ILE A 1 -6.16 -23.38 -9.24
CA ILE A 1 -4.68 -23.24 -9.21
C ILE A 1 -4.04 -23.34 -10.62
N MET A 2 -4.62 -24.04 -11.61
CA MET A 2 -3.99 -24.26 -12.93
C MET A 2 -4.30 -23.24 -14.06
N THR A 3 -4.86 -22.07 -13.76
CA THR A 3 -5.25 -21.09 -14.81
C THR A 3 -4.20 -19.99 -14.95
N SER A 4 -3.66 -19.50 -13.84
CA SER A 4 -2.71 -18.38 -13.82
C SER A 4 -1.32 -18.74 -14.36
N GLU A 5 -0.82 -19.96 -14.11
CA GLU A 5 0.48 -20.40 -14.65
C GLU A 5 0.49 -20.51 -16.18
N ARG A 6 -0.63 -20.91 -16.80
CA ARG A 6 -0.71 -21.01 -18.26
C ARG A 6 -0.70 -19.64 -18.95
N ILE A 7 -1.38 -18.66 -18.35
CA ILE A 7 -1.38 -17.29 -18.87
C ILE A 7 0.02 -16.67 -18.71
N PHE A 8 0.68 -16.92 -17.58
CA PHE A 8 2.05 -16.47 -17.33
C PHE A 8 3.06 -16.98 -18.38
N TRP A 9 3.10 -18.30 -18.64
CA TRP A 9 4.02 -18.87 -19.64
C TRP A 9 3.72 -18.41 -21.07
N SER A 10 2.44 -18.22 -21.41
CA SER A 10 2.04 -17.64 -22.70
C SER A 10 2.51 -16.19 -22.87
N CYS A 11 2.55 -15.37 -21.81
CA CYS A 11 3.06 -14.00 -21.88
C CYS A 11 4.60 -13.97 -22.06
N VAL A 12 5.31 -14.87 -21.37
CA VAL A 12 6.78 -15.01 -21.46
C VAL A 12 7.24 -15.46 -22.85
N GLU A 13 6.53 -16.41 -23.48
CA GLU A 13 6.87 -16.90 -24.81
C GLU A 13 6.62 -15.88 -25.93
N ASN A 14 5.76 -14.89 -25.72
CA ASN A 14 5.35 -13.92 -26.74
C ASN A 14 5.94 -12.52 -26.53
N ASP A 15 6.83 -12.32 -25.56
CA ASP A 15 7.43 -11.02 -25.21
C ASP A 15 6.37 -9.94 -24.89
N ILE A 16 5.22 -10.37 -24.37
CA ILE A 16 4.11 -9.50 -23.97
C ILE A 16 4.24 -9.30 -22.46
N PRO A 17 4.43 -8.05 -21.97
CA PRO A 17 4.46 -7.80 -20.54
C PRO A 17 3.16 -8.30 -19.90
N PRO A 18 3.22 -8.98 -18.74
CA PRO A 18 2.02 -9.52 -18.10
C PRO A 18 1.00 -8.40 -17.92
N SER A 19 -0.28 -8.68 -18.19
CA SER A 19 -1.33 -7.67 -18.13
C SER A 19 -1.28 -6.93 -16.79
N VAL A 20 -1.35 -5.60 -16.83
CA VAL A 20 -1.47 -4.75 -15.64
C VAL A 20 -2.88 -4.88 -15.07
N ASP A 21 -3.23 -6.08 -14.60
CA ASP A 21 -4.56 -6.45 -14.10
C ASP A 21 -4.78 -6.05 -12.63
N ALA A 22 -4.06 -5.02 -12.17
CA ALA A 22 -4.02 -4.53 -10.78
C ALA A 22 -3.67 -5.61 -9.72
N SER A 23 -3.21 -6.79 -10.15
CA SER A 23 -2.92 -7.90 -9.23
C SER A 23 -1.63 -7.69 -8.44
N GLU A 24 -1.54 -8.34 -7.28
CA GLU A 24 -0.30 -8.42 -6.50
C GLU A 24 0.84 -9.06 -7.30
N SER A 25 0.52 -9.98 -8.22
CA SER A 25 1.50 -10.60 -9.14
C SER A 25 2.09 -9.59 -10.13
N ALA A 26 1.27 -8.71 -10.71
CA ALA A 26 1.75 -7.67 -11.61
C ALA A 26 2.68 -6.69 -10.86
N ALA A 27 2.30 -6.26 -9.66
CA ALA A 27 3.13 -5.41 -8.82
C ALA A 27 4.49 -6.07 -8.49
N LYS A 28 4.47 -7.37 -8.14
CA LYS A 28 5.70 -8.13 -7.87
C LYS A 28 6.57 -8.30 -9.12
N ALA A 29 5.97 -8.56 -10.28
CA ALA A 29 6.69 -8.65 -11.54
C ALA A 29 7.40 -7.33 -11.89
N LEU A 30 6.73 -6.19 -11.72
CA LEU A 30 7.34 -4.87 -11.94
C LEU A 30 8.53 -4.59 -11.01
N GLN A 31 8.47 -5.02 -9.74
CA GLN A 31 9.61 -4.91 -8.81
C GLN A 31 10.79 -5.78 -9.23
N LEU A 32 10.54 -6.98 -9.78
CA LEU A 32 11.58 -7.89 -10.27
C LEU A 32 12.21 -7.40 -11.59
N LEU A 33 11.40 -6.85 -12.50
CA LEU A 33 11.85 -6.32 -13.78
C LEU A 33 12.67 -5.04 -13.61
N TYR A 34 12.29 -4.19 -12.66
CA TYR A 34 12.97 -2.91 -12.41
C TYR A 34 13.40 -2.78 -10.94
N PRO A 35 14.41 -3.54 -10.49
CA PRO A 35 14.80 -3.59 -9.07
C PRO A 35 15.56 -2.33 -8.60
N GLN A 36 16.21 -1.60 -9.51
CA GLN A 36 16.99 -0.40 -9.19
C GLN A 36 16.42 0.82 -9.93
N HIS A 37 16.73 2.01 -9.41
CA HIS A 37 16.46 3.28 -10.11
C HIS A 37 17.79 3.88 -10.57
N ILE A 38 17.74 4.69 -11.64
CA ILE A 38 18.90 5.46 -12.09
C ILE A 38 18.79 6.86 -11.47
N PRO A 39 19.77 7.30 -10.65
CA PRO A 39 19.73 8.62 -10.03
C PRO A 39 19.62 9.74 -11.06
N LEU A 40 18.81 10.76 -10.76
CA LEU A 40 18.59 11.96 -11.59
C LEU A 40 17.97 11.71 -12.98
N GLN A 41 17.68 10.45 -13.34
CA GLN A 41 16.97 10.15 -14.57
C GLN A 41 15.50 10.52 -14.42
N SER A 42 14.99 11.30 -15.38
CA SER A 42 13.58 11.62 -15.51
C SER A 42 13.12 11.27 -16.92
N VAL A 43 11.84 10.93 -17.04
CA VAL A 43 11.16 10.74 -18.32
C VAL A 43 10.00 11.72 -18.33
N ASP A 44 9.88 12.49 -19.41
CA ASP A 44 8.80 13.44 -19.59
C ASP A 44 7.67 12.79 -20.40
N PHE A 45 6.51 12.63 -19.76
CA PHE A 45 5.31 12.07 -20.37
C PHE A 45 4.27 13.15 -20.73
N SER A 46 4.54 14.43 -20.47
CA SER A 46 3.56 15.53 -20.64
C SER A 46 3.06 15.70 -22.07
N MET A 47 3.86 15.30 -23.06
CA MET A 47 3.54 15.43 -24.49
C MET A 47 2.99 14.12 -25.09
N LEU A 48 2.88 13.05 -24.31
CA LEU A 48 2.36 11.77 -24.78
C LEU A 48 0.86 11.66 -24.48
N GLU A 49 0.07 11.93 -25.52
CA GLU A 49 -1.39 11.77 -25.47
C GLU A 49 -1.77 10.37 -25.01
N GLY A 50 -2.71 10.28 -24.05
CA GLY A 50 -3.12 9.04 -23.42
C GLY A 50 -2.28 8.63 -22.19
N VAL A 51 -0.97 8.91 -22.15
CA VAL A 51 -0.15 8.63 -20.96
C VAL A 51 -0.36 9.68 -19.87
N ASP A 52 -0.45 10.95 -20.27
CA ASP A 52 -0.80 12.04 -19.33
C ASP A 52 -2.20 11.85 -18.73
N GLN A 53 -3.13 11.31 -19.51
CA GLN A 53 -4.48 10.96 -19.04
C GLN A 53 -4.45 9.89 -17.94
N LEU A 54 -3.56 8.88 -18.02
CA LEU A 54 -3.40 7.88 -16.96
C LEU A 54 -3.05 8.52 -15.61
N PHE A 55 -2.24 9.57 -15.62
CA PHE A 55 -1.88 10.29 -14.39
C PHE A 55 -3.07 11.10 -13.85
N THR A 56 -3.84 11.73 -14.75
CA THR A 56 -5.07 12.45 -14.37
C THR A 56 -6.10 11.50 -13.72
N ASP A 57 -6.32 10.34 -14.32
CA ASP A 57 -7.24 9.32 -13.80
C ASP A 57 -6.75 8.78 -12.46
N LEU A 58 -5.43 8.55 -12.32
CA LEU A 58 -4.82 8.11 -11.06
C LEU A 58 -5.05 9.11 -9.92
N LEU A 59 -4.88 10.41 -10.18
CA LEU A 59 -5.14 11.46 -9.18
C LEU A 59 -6.62 11.51 -8.78
N TYR A 60 -7.53 11.30 -9.74
CA TYR A 60 -8.96 11.23 -9.46
C TYR A 60 -9.28 10.05 -8.53
N GLU A 61 -8.78 8.85 -8.84
CA GLU A 61 -9.00 7.66 -8.01
C GLU A 61 -8.40 7.78 -6.61
N GLU A 62 -7.20 8.36 -6.46
CA GLU A 62 -6.59 8.61 -5.15
C GLU A 62 -7.45 9.54 -4.27
N LYS A 63 -8.03 10.57 -4.86
CA LYS A 63 -8.98 11.45 -4.18
C LYS A 63 -10.25 10.69 -3.78
N GLN A 64 -10.82 9.90 -4.68
CA GLN A 64 -12.02 9.12 -4.39
C GLN A 64 -11.76 8.14 -3.23
N LEU A 65 -10.62 7.44 -3.22
CA LEU A 65 -10.23 6.55 -2.12
C LEU A 65 -10.17 7.28 -0.78
N THR A 66 -9.59 8.49 -0.77
CA THR A 66 -9.48 9.31 0.44
C THR A 66 -10.86 9.75 0.95
N ASP A 67 -11.76 10.16 0.06
CA ASP A 67 -13.13 10.55 0.40
C ASP A 67 -13.95 9.35 0.93
N HIS A 68 -13.81 8.19 0.27
CA HIS A 68 -14.44 6.95 0.69
C HIS A 68 -13.93 6.48 2.06
N GLN A 69 -12.63 6.55 2.29
CA GLN A 69 -12.01 6.22 3.58
C GLN A 69 -12.52 7.16 4.69
N THR A 70 -12.57 8.47 4.41
CA THR A 70 -13.10 9.47 5.34
C THR A 70 -14.55 9.17 5.73
N LYS A 71 -15.39 8.85 4.74
CA LYS A 71 -16.80 8.49 4.98
C LYS A 71 -16.92 7.19 5.77
N TYR A 72 -16.11 6.19 5.46
CA TYR A 72 -16.08 4.93 6.20
C TYR A 72 -15.70 5.15 7.67
N ASP A 73 -14.65 5.91 7.92
CA ASP A 73 -14.19 6.22 9.28
C ASP A 73 -15.21 7.05 10.06
N TYR A 74 -15.87 8.01 9.41
CA TYR A 74 -16.98 8.75 10.03
C TYR A 74 -18.09 7.80 10.54
N LEU A 75 -18.52 6.85 9.71
CA LEU A 75 -19.55 5.87 10.08
C LEU A 75 -19.08 4.94 11.20
N LYS A 76 -17.85 4.44 11.10
CA LYS A 76 -17.22 3.60 12.12
C LYS A 76 -17.15 4.32 13.47
N HIS A 77 -16.65 5.56 13.51
CA HIS A 77 -16.59 6.35 14.73
C HIS A 77 -17.96 6.61 15.33
N ARG A 78 -18.98 6.86 14.49
CA ARG A 78 -20.34 7.05 14.96
C ARG A 78 -20.92 5.78 15.60
N ILE A 79 -20.65 4.60 15.02
CA ILE A 79 -21.03 3.31 15.62
C ILE A 79 -20.30 3.10 16.96
N GLN A 80 -18.99 3.36 17.02
CA GLN A 80 -18.21 3.24 18.26
C GLN A 80 -18.74 4.16 19.37
N ALA A 81 -19.08 5.41 19.04
CA ALA A 81 -19.66 6.36 19.99
C ALA A 81 -21.02 5.89 20.54
N LEU A 82 -21.83 5.21 19.72
CA LEU A 82 -23.09 4.59 20.15
C LEU A 82 -22.87 3.33 21.00
N MET A 83 -21.84 2.53 20.67
CA MET A 83 -21.47 1.33 21.42
C MET A 83 -21.00 1.65 22.84
N LYS A 84 -20.32 2.78 23.04
CA LYS A 84 -19.69 3.15 24.32
C LYS A 84 -18.84 2.00 24.84
N ASP A 85 -19.15 1.45 26.01
CA ASP A 85 -18.43 0.35 26.67
C ASP A 85 -18.84 -1.03 26.14
N ALA A 86 -19.84 -1.13 25.27
CA ALA A 86 -20.30 -2.41 24.74
C ALA A 86 -19.30 -3.00 23.74
N GLU A 87 -18.89 -4.25 23.98
CA GLU A 87 -17.92 -4.92 23.09
C GLU A 87 -18.51 -5.36 21.75
N LYS A 88 -19.84 -5.45 21.63
CA LYS A 88 -20.53 -5.96 20.44
C LYS A 88 -21.84 -5.21 20.18
N ALA A 89 -22.06 -4.84 18.92
CA ALA A 89 -23.33 -4.35 18.41
C ALA A 89 -23.90 -5.33 17.37
N ILE A 90 -25.22 -5.55 17.43
CA ILE A 90 -25.94 -6.42 16.49
C ILE A 90 -26.86 -5.55 15.63
N PHE A 91 -26.81 -5.75 14.32
CA PHE A 91 -27.62 -5.08 13.32
C PHE A 91 -28.40 -6.13 12.51
N THR A 92 -29.38 -5.69 11.73
CA THR A 92 -30.15 -6.58 10.84
C THR A 92 -29.29 -7.31 9.81
N GLN A 93 -28.18 -6.69 9.39
CA GLN A 93 -27.28 -7.20 8.35
C GLN A 93 -25.96 -7.76 8.88
N GLY A 94 -25.77 -7.86 10.20
CA GLY A 94 -24.54 -8.40 10.76
C GLY A 94 -24.18 -7.86 12.13
N THR A 95 -22.91 -7.97 12.51
CA THR A 95 -22.43 -7.58 13.84
C THR A 95 -21.08 -6.90 13.76
N VAL A 96 -20.84 -5.96 14.67
CA VAL A 96 -19.53 -5.31 14.86
C VAL A 96 -19.04 -5.61 16.27
N THR A 97 -17.74 -5.88 16.41
CA THR A 97 -17.08 -6.03 17.72
C THR A 97 -15.99 -4.99 17.88
N TRP A 98 -15.92 -4.37 19.06
CA TRP A 98 -14.89 -3.40 19.41
C TRP A 98 -14.37 -3.72 20.80
N LYS A 99 -13.15 -4.27 20.87
CA LYS A 99 -12.53 -4.74 22.11
C LYS A 99 -11.21 -4.03 22.34
N LYS A 100 -10.90 -3.75 23.60
CA LYS A 100 -9.56 -3.31 23.98
C LYS A 100 -8.60 -4.48 23.81
N SER A 101 -7.54 -4.31 23.02
CA SER A 101 -6.44 -5.27 22.98
C SER A 101 -5.78 -5.39 24.36
N LYS A 102 -5.22 -6.56 24.66
CA LYS A 102 -4.46 -6.77 25.89
C LYS A 102 -3.31 -5.77 25.94
N ASP A 103 -3.09 -5.15 27.11
CA ASP A 103 -1.96 -4.27 27.32
C ASP A 103 -0.66 -5.04 27.05
N SER A 104 0.17 -4.49 26.16
CA SER A 104 1.45 -5.09 25.76
C SER A 104 2.56 -4.08 25.96
N VAL A 105 3.68 -4.53 26.52
CA VAL A 105 4.91 -3.75 26.55
C VAL A 105 5.63 -3.96 25.23
N VAL A 106 5.86 -2.86 24.50
CA VAL A 106 6.67 -2.85 23.27
C VAL A 106 8.01 -2.21 23.60
N LEU A 107 9.08 -2.76 23.03
CA LEU A 107 10.41 -2.19 23.17
C LEU A 107 10.47 -0.82 22.50
N ASP A 108 10.80 0.23 23.26
CA ASP A 108 11.10 1.54 22.68
C ASP A 108 12.50 1.48 22.04
N GLN A 109 12.53 1.09 20.77
CA GLN A 109 13.76 0.97 20.01
C GLN A 109 14.51 2.31 19.92
N LYS A 110 13.80 3.45 19.88
CA LYS A 110 14.45 4.77 19.77
C LYS A 110 15.19 5.10 21.06
N ALA A 111 14.52 4.98 22.21
CA ALA A 111 15.14 5.21 23.51
C ALA A 111 16.28 4.22 23.77
N LEU A 112 16.10 2.95 23.40
CA LEU A 112 17.14 1.92 23.53
C LEU A 112 18.38 2.27 22.70
N LEU A 113 18.22 2.64 21.43
CA LEU A 113 19.34 2.96 20.55
C LEU A 113 20.00 4.30 20.91
N GLN A 114 19.27 5.23 21.53
CA GLN A 114 19.87 6.43 22.12
C GLN A 114 20.76 6.11 23.33
N ALA A 115 20.32 5.19 24.19
CA ALA A 115 21.08 4.77 25.37
C ALA A 115 22.26 3.83 25.02
N GLN A 116 22.08 2.98 24.00
CA GLN A 116 23.03 1.94 23.59
C GLN A 116 23.13 1.88 22.06
N PRO A 117 23.86 2.81 21.42
CA PRO A 117 23.99 2.86 19.96
C PRO A 117 24.71 1.64 19.37
N GLU A 118 25.57 0.98 20.15
CA GLU A 118 26.33 -0.21 19.73
C GLU A 118 25.41 -1.39 19.36
N LEU A 119 24.21 -1.48 19.96
CA LEU A 119 23.24 -2.52 19.66
C LEU A 119 22.80 -2.53 18.19
N LEU A 120 22.79 -1.36 17.53
CA LEU A 120 22.46 -1.29 16.11
C LEU A 120 23.49 -2.06 15.27
N GLN A 121 24.77 -2.01 15.64
CA GLN A 121 25.82 -2.75 14.94
C GLN A 121 25.73 -4.24 15.26
N GLN A 122 25.58 -4.59 16.55
CA GLN A 122 25.56 -5.97 17.03
C GLN A 122 24.35 -6.78 16.53
N TYR A 123 23.20 -6.13 16.34
CA TYR A 123 21.94 -6.76 15.94
C TYR A 123 21.40 -6.20 14.62
N SER A 124 22.29 -5.73 13.74
CA SER A 124 21.89 -5.22 12.43
C SER A 124 21.23 -6.32 11.59
N GLN A 125 20.02 -6.04 11.10
CA GLN A 125 19.37 -6.86 10.08
C GLN A 125 19.30 -6.04 8.79
N SER A 126 20.07 -6.45 7.77
CA SER A 126 19.98 -5.83 6.45
C SER A 126 18.64 -6.19 5.80
N ARG A 127 17.90 -5.16 5.37
CA ARG A 127 16.70 -5.32 4.54
C ARG A 127 16.96 -4.68 3.20
N GLN A 128 16.72 -5.41 2.13
CA GLN A 128 16.79 -4.85 0.79
C GLN A 128 15.67 -3.81 0.62
N GLY A 129 16.04 -2.64 0.13
CA GLY A 129 15.07 -1.63 -0.26
C GLY A 129 14.28 -2.09 -1.48
N SER A 130 13.02 -1.66 -1.57
CA SER A 130 12.21 -1.77 -2.79
C SER A 130 11.98 -0.39 -3.36
N ARG A 131 11.81 -0.30 -4.68
CA ARG A 131 11.31 0.92 -5.32
C ARG A 131 9.92 1.24 -4.76
N ARG A 132 9.71 2.52 -4.48
CA ARG A 132 8.43 3.05 -4.00
C ARG A 132 7.82 3.89 -5.11
N PHE A 133 6.50 3.81 -5.22
CA PHE A 133 5.71 4.64 -6.09
C PHE A 133 5.02 5.69 -5.23
N ASN A 134 5.36 6.96 -5.42
CA ASN A 134 4.74 8.08 -4.71
C ASN A 134 4.10 8.98 -5.77
N VAL A 135 2.90 9.45 -5.49
CA VAL A 135 2.15 10.36 -6.35
C VAL A 135 2.22 11.76 -5.74
N TYR A 136 2.49 12.76 -6.59
CA TYR A 136 2.52 14.16 -6.19
C TYR A 136 1.70 14.95 -7.20
N SER A 137 0.56 15.50 -6.78
CA SER A 137 -0.18 16.46 -7.58
C SER A 137 0.58 17.78 -7.65
N ALA A 138 0.46 18.51 -8.76
CA ALA A 138 0.89 19.91 -8.79
C ALA A 138 0.12 20.67 -7.70
N THR A 139 0.83 21.19 -6.70
CA THR A 139 0.24 22.03 -5.66
C THR A 139 -0.47 23.19 -6.34
N THR A 140 -1.79 23.28 -6.19
CA THR A 140 -2.54 24.50 -6.49
C THR A 140 -2.37 25.49 -5.35
#